data_AF-A0A258H9S6-F1
#
_entry.id   AF-A0A258H9S6-F1
#
_cell.length_a   1.000
_cell.length_b   1.000
_cell.length_c   1.000
_cell.angle_alpha   90.00
_cell.angle_beta   90.00
_cell.angle_gamma   90.00
#
_symmetry.space_group_name_H-M   'P 1'
#
loop_
_entity.id
_entity.type
_entity.pdbx_description
1 polymer ?
#
loop_
_entity_poly.entity_id
_entity_poly.type
_entity_poly.pdbx_seq_one_letter_code
_entity_poly.pdbx_strand_id
1 'polypeptide(L)'
;MSESVKLVNDVSQRLTKLDETNRRVVDVADELKTLQNVLQNPKQRGVFGEYYLESVLGNILPSKNFQMQYRFKDGLIADAAVFLDRGQILPIDSKFSLENYNRMVSSASKAEREDLLKKVRLDLKGRIDETSKYIRPGENTMEFAFMFIPSESLYYDLLIGDVGTGSSARDLIEYAFREKKVIIVSPTSFMAYLQTVLQGLRSLQIEEQAKDIQLQVGKLGRHIASFDSFMQKLGKSLSTTVNHYNAAHKELAKVDTDVTKIAQTDKSIEPLLIDRPQTDDE
;
A
#
# COMPACT_ATOMS: atom_id res chain seq x y z
N MET A 1 -8.07 25.78 -19.06
CA MET A 1 -7.00 25.03 -19.78
C MET A 1 -5.73 24.79 -18.93
N SER A 2 -5.33 25.68 -18.00
CA SER A 2 -4.09 25.51 -17.21
C SER A 2 -4.14 24.34 -16.19
N GLU A 3 -5.28 24.09 -15.56
CA GLU A 3 -5.43 23.00 -14.58
C GLU A 3 -5.43 21.60 -15.22
N SER A 4 -6.05 21.42 -16.40
CA SER A 4 -6.02 20.15 -17.12
C SER A 4 -4.61 19.79 -17.58
N VAL A 5 -3.79 20.77 -17.97
CA VAL A 5 -2.37 20.54 -18.34
C VAL A 5 -1.54 20.17 -17.11
N LYS A 6 -1.82 20.77 -15.94
CA LYS A 6 -1.19 20.36 -14.68
C LYS A 6 -1.58 18.95 -14.27
N LEU A 7 -2.86 18.58 -14.42
CA LEU A 7 -3.35 17.23 -14.09
C LEU A 7 -2.71 16.16 -15.00
N VAL A 8 -2.60 16.44 -16.30
CA VAL A 8 -1.94 15.54 -17.26
C VAL A 8 -0.45 15.41 -16.95
N ASN A 9 0.23 16.49 -16.60
CA ASN A 9 1.64 16.42 -16.17
C ASN A 9 1.85 15.69 -14.84
N ASP A 10 0.94 15.84 -13.86
CA ASP A 10 1.01 15.13 -12.58
C ASP A 10 0.75 13.63 -12.77
N VAL A 11 -0.22 13.27 -13.61
CA VAL A 11 -0.48 11.87 -13.99
C VAL A 11 0.71 11.28 -14.74
N SER A 12 1.27 12.02 -15.69
CA SER A 12 2.44 11.57 -16.46
C SER A 12 3.66 11.38 -15.54
N GLN A 13 3.93 12.31 -14.62
CA GLN A 13 5.01 12.18 -13.63
C GLN A 13 4.81 10.99 -12.67
N ARG A 14 3.57 10.72 -12.24
CA ARG A 14 3.26 9.55 -11.41
C ARG A 14 3.46 8.24 -12.18
N LEU A 15 3.09 8.20 -13.46
CA LEU A 15 3.33 7.06 -14.35
C LEU A 15 4.84 6.84 -14.59
N THR A 16 5.61 7.90 -14.79
CA THR A 16 7.07 7.79 -14.93
C THR A 16 7.74 7.29 -13.65
N LYS A 17 7.30 7.74 -12.47
CA LYS A 17 7.77 7.20 -11.17
C LYS A 17 7.39 5.73 -10.97
N LEU A 18 6.24 5.29 -11.50
CA LEU A 18 5.83 3.88 -11.45
C LEU A 18 6.74 3.01 -12.34
N ASP A 19 7.11 3.48 -13.53
CA ASP A 19 8.07 2.80 -14.40
C ASP A 19 9.47 2.74 -13.78
N GLU A 20 9.93 3.80 -13.11
CA GLU A 20 11.20 3.80 -12.36
C GLU A 20 11.21 2.80 -11.20
N THR A 21 10.06 2.61 -10.53
CA THR A 21 9.93 1.62 -9.45
C THR A 21 10.00 0.19 -10.00
N ASN A 22 9.40 -0.07 -11.17
CA ASN A 22 9.54 -1.36 -11.85
C ASN A 22 10.97 -1.60 -12.36
N ARG A 23 11.69 -0.54 -12.79
CA ARG A 23 13.08 -0.63 -13.26
C ARG A 23 14.08 -0.95 -12.15
N ARG A 24 13.92 -0.36 -10.95
CA ARG A 24 14.77 -0.68 -9.77
C ARG A 24 14.72 -2.15 -9.37
N VAL A 25 13.64 -2.87 -9.66
CA VAL A 25 13.49 -4.29 -9.29
C VAL A 25 14.37 -5.21 -10.16
N VAL A 26 14.57 -4.86 -11.44
CA VAL A 26 15.42 -5.64 -12.36
C VAL A 26 16.90 -5.45 -12.04
N ASP A 27 17.32 -4.22 -11.73
CA ASP A 27 18.70 -3.92 -11.36
C ASP A 27 19.09 -4.56 -10.00
N VAL A 28 18.14 -4.65 -9.05
CA VAL A 28 18.36 -5.33 -7.76
C VAL A 28 18.58 -6.83 -7.95
N ALA A 29 17.87 -7.50 -8.86
CA ALA A 29 18.11 -8.93 -9.13
C ALA A 29 19.54 -9.22 -9.64
N ASP A 30 20.10 -8.30 -10.44
CA ASP A 30 21.47 -8.43 -10.96
C ASP A 30 22.56 -7.96 -9.96
N GLU A 31 22.30 -6.95 -9.13
CA GLU A 31 23.17 -6.62 -7.97
C GLU A 31 23.22 -7.77 -6.96
N LEU A 32 22.08 -8.44 -6.73
CA LEU A 32 21.99 -9.60 -5.83
C LEU A 32 22.63 -10.89 -6.40
N LYS A 33 22.70 -11.06 -7.73
CA LYS A 33 23.52 -12.12 -8.36
C LYS A 33 25.01 -11.93 -8.07
N THR A 34 25.47 -10.69 -8.01
CA THR A 34 26.88 -10.38 -7.72
C THR A 34 27.26 -10.77 -6.28
N LEU A 35 26.28 -10.75 -5.36
CA LEU A 35 26.43 -11.21 -3.98
C LEU A 35 26.39 -12.75 -3.82
N GLN A 36 25.82 -13.52 -4.76
CA GLN A 36 25.90 -14.99 -4.73
C GLN A 36 27.35 -15.50 -4.77
N ASN A 37 28.24 -14.78 -5.45
CA ASN A 37 29.66 -15.15 -5.54
C ASN A 37 30.40 -14.99 -4.20
N VAL A 38 29.86 -14.20 -3.26
CA VAL A 38 30.47 -13.94 -1.93
C VAL A 38 30.09 -15.03 -0.91
N LEU A 39 29.06 -15.83 -1.18
CA LEU A 39 28.59 -16.92 -0.30
C LEU A 39 29.53 -18.14 -0.24
N GLN A 40 30.65 -18.15 -0.98
CA GLN A 40 31.62 -19.24 -0.96
C GLN A 40 32.46 -19.31 0.33
N ASN A 41 32.49 -18.26 1.17
CA ASN A 41 33.39 -18.22 2.33
C ASN A 41 32.75 -18.73 3.64
N PRO A 42 33.32 -19.78 4.29
CA PRO A 42 32.70 -20.48 5.41
C PRO A 42 32.34 -19.70 6.69
N LYS A 43 33.11 -18.66 7.03
CA LYS A 43 33.01 -17.94 8.31
C LYS A 43 31.99 -16.81 8.32
N GLN A 44 31.43 -16.44 7.16
CA GLN A 44 30.54 -15.29 7.00
C GLN A 44 29.05 -15.68 6.79
N ARG A 45 28.73 -16.98 6.77
CA ARG A 45 27.48 -17.53 6.22
C ARG A 45 26.18 -17.19 6.95
N GLY A 46 26.18 -17.14 8.29
CA GLY A 46 24.95 -16.84 9.06
C GLY A 46 24.56 -15.36 8.99
N VAL A 47 25.55 -14.47 9.13
CA VAL A 47 25.37 -13.01 9.05
C VAL A 47 24.97 -12.58 7.63
N PHE A 48 25.49 -13.27 6.60
CA PHE A 48 25.13 -12.96 5.20
C PHE A 48 23.69 -13.34 4.84
N GLY A 49 23.14 -14.42 5.40
CA GLY A 49 21.74 -14.80 5.16
C GLY A 49 20.76 -13.74 5.69
N GLU A 50 20.99 -13.29 6.94
CA GLU A 50 20.21 -12.22 7.56
C GLU A 50 20.40 -10.88 6.83
N TYR A 51 21.64 -10.53 6.46
CA TYR A 51 21.93 -9.31 5.68
C TYR A 51 21.28 -9.34 4.29
N TYR A 52 21.27 -10.50 3.63
CA TYR A 52 20.61 -10.67 2.33
C TYR A 52 19.10 -10.52 2.47
N LEU A 53 18.50 -11.16 3.48
CA LEU A 53 17.08 -11.01 3.79
C LEU A 53 16.73 -9.55 4.07
N GLU A 54 17.52 -8.86 4.91
CA GLU A 54 17.35 -7.44 5.22
C GLU A 54 17.45 -6.58 3.96
N SER A 55 18.41 -6.86 3.08
CA SER A 55 18.59 -6.14 1.81
C SER A 55 17.40 -6.32 0.87
N VAL A 56 16.90 -7.55 0.71
CA VAL A 56 15.72 -7.84 -0.12
C VAL A 56 14.48 -7.14 0.44
N LEU A 57 14.27 -7.22 1.76
CA LEU A 57 13.16 -6.57 2.44
C LEU A 57 13.25 -5.04 2.32
N GLY A 58 14.40 -4.45 2.59
CA GLY A 58 14.61 -2.99 2.55
C GLY A 58 14.53 -2.37 1.16
N ASN A 59 14.83 -3.15 0.11
CA ASN A 59 14.70 -2.70 -1.28
C ASN A 59 13.25 -2.69 -1.77
N ILE A 60 12.39 -3.56 -1.21
CA ILE A 60 11.02 -3.76 -1.70
C ILE A 60 10.01 -3.07 -0.78
N LEU A 61 10.16 -3.25 0.53
CA LEU A 61 9.23 -2.76 1.55
C LEU A 61 9.75 -1.48 2.21
N PRO A 62 8.87 -0.53 2.54
CA PRO A 62 9.21 0.56 3.45
C PRO A 62 9.70 0.00 4.79
N SER A 63 10.64 0.68 5.45
CA SER A 63 11.21 0.24 6.74
C SER A 63 10.17 0.04 7.86
N LYS A 64 9.01 0.71 7.79
CA LYS A 64 7.91 0.53 8.74
C LYS A 64 7.10 -0.77 8.53
N ASN A 65 7.25 -1.42 7.38
CA ASN A 65 6.48 -2.58 6.96
C ASN A 65 7.19 -3.91 7.21
N PHE A 66 8.38 -3.89 7.81
CA PHE A 66 9.05 -5.10 8.27
C PHE A 66 9.91 -4.81 9.50
N GLN A 67 10.30 -5.86 10.21
CA GLN A 67 11.21 -5.80 11.34
C GLN A 67 12.11 -7.02 11.33
N MET A 68 13.43 -6.81 11.45
CA MET A 68 14.40 -7.89 11.67
C MET A 68 14.37 -8.35 13.13
N GLN A 69 14.69 -9.62 13.37
CA GLN A 69 14.77 -10.23 14.69
C GLN A 69 13.46 -10.01 15.50
N TYR A 70 12.33 -10.36 14.89
CA TYR A 70 11.01 -10.15 15.50
C TYR A 70 10.78 -11.13 16.65
N ARG A 71 10.63 -10.58 17.86
CA ARG A 71 10.44 -11.34 19.09
C ARG A 71 8.96 -11.51 19.43
N PHE A 72 8.52 -12.76 19.53
CA PHE A 72 7.20 -13.15 20.04
C PHE A 72 7.12 -13.08 21.57
N LYS A 73 5.90 -13.12 22.11
CA LYS A 73 5.64 -12.95 23.56
C LYS A 73 6.33 -13.98 24.45
N ASP A 74 6.53 -15.20 23.97
CA ASP A 74 7.21 -16.28 24.69
C ASP A 74 8.75 -16.23 24.55
N GLY A 75 9.28 -15.24 23.85
CA GLY A 75 10.71 -15.04 23.65
C GLY A 75 11.29 -15.71 22.41
N LEU A 76 10.49 -16.45 21.63
CA LEU A 76 10.91 -16.98 20.33
C LEU A 76 11.19 -15.81 19.36
N ILE A 77 12.23 -15.92 18.53
CA ILE A 77 12.66 -14.83 17.62
C ILE A 77 12.68 -15.37 16.19
N ALA A 78 11.86 -14.79 15.31
CA ALA A 78 11.97 -14.99 13.87
C ALA A 78 13.02 -14.04 13.28
N ASP A 79 13.68 -14.44 12.20
CA ASP A 79 14.72 -13.63 11.55
C ASP A 79 14.15 -12.32 10.99
N ALA A 80 12.92 -12.37 10.45
CA ALA A 80 12.16 -11.18 10.11
C ALA A 80 10.66 -11.39 10.27
N ALA A 81 9.94 -10.27 10.36
CA ALA A 81 8.50 -10.20 10.27
C ALA A 81 8.10 -9.11 9.27
N VAL A 82 7.20 -9.41 8.35
CA VAL A 82 6.58 -8.42 7.47
C VAL A 82 5.20 -8.07 8.01
N PHE A 83 4.92 -6.78 8.13
CA PHE A 83 3.64 -6.27 8.59
C PHE A 83 2.71 -6.01 7.41
N LEU A 84 1.64 -6.78 7.38
CA LEU A 84 0.60 -6.78 6.37
C LEU A 84 -0.62 -5.97 6.85
N ASP A 85 -1.66 -6.06 6.04
CA ASP A 85 -3.00 -5.54 6.27
C ASP A 85 -3.52 -5.84 7.68
N ARG A 86 -4.18 -4.84 8.30
CA ARG A 86 -4.84 -4.97 9.63
C ARG A 86 -3.90 -5.46 10.74
N GLY A 87 -2.60 -5.20 10.59
CA GLY A 87 -1.57 -5.59 11.56
C GLY A 87 -1.20 -7.07 11.54
N GLN A 88 -1.61 -7.81 10.51
CA GLN A 88 -1.21 -9.21 10.35
C GLN A 88 0.31 -9.31 10.16
N ILE A 89 0.90 -10.37 10.72
CA ILE A 89 2.35 -10.58 10.73
C ILE A 89 2.68 -11.78 9.85
N LEU A 90 3.54 -11.59 8.85
CA LEU A 90 4.11 -12.68 8.07
C LEU A 90 5.53 -12.98 8.60
N PRO A 91 5.70 -14.06 9.38
CA PRO A 91 7.00 -14.45 9.92
C PRO A 91 7.88 -15.09 8.84
N ILE A 92 9.18 -14.84 8.94
CA ILE A 92 10.21 -15.30 8.01
C ILE A 92 11.40 -15.86 8.79
N ASP A 93 11.85 -17.04 8.39
CA ASP A 93 13.09 -17.67 8.88
C ASP A 93 14.04 -17.89 7.70
N SER A 94 15.32 -17.55 7.88
CA SER A 94 16.38 -17.62 6.86
C SER A 94 17.54 -18.52 7.27
N LYS A 95 17.44 -19.24 8.39
CA LYS A 95 18.54 -19.98 9.01
C LYS A 95 18.77 -21.33 8.34
N PHE A 96 19.16 -21.33 7.07
CA PHE A 96 19.59 -22.55 6.40
C PHE A 96 21.11 -22.80 6.52
N SER A 97 21.51 -23.92 7.11
CA SER A 97 22.91 -24.34 7.17
C SER A 97 23.32 -25.02 5.86
N LEU A 98 24.30 -24.43 5.16
CA LEU A 98 24.82 -24.95 3.90
C LEU A 98 25.85 -26.08 4.08
N GLU A 99 26.12 -26.54 5.30
CA GLU A 99 27.27 -27.41 5.57
C GLU A 99 27.17 -28.76 4.83
N ASN A 100 26.09 -29.51 5.04
CA ASN A 100 25.89 -30.81 4.39
C ASN A 100 25.72 -30.65 2.87
N TYR A 101 25.12 -29.54 2.41
CA TYR A 101 24.99 -29.24 0.98
C TYR A 101 26.36 -28.98 0.33
N ASN A 102 27.20 -28.15 0.93
CA ASN A 102 28.54 -27.86 0.39
C ASN A 102 29.40 -29.12 0.32
N ARG A 103 29.32 -29.97 1.36
CA ARG A 103 29.97 -31.29 1.36
C ARG A 103 29.43 -32.18 0.24
N MET A 104 28.11 -32.17 0.01
CA MET A 104 27.47 -32.94 -1.06
C MET A 104 27.95 -32.49 -2.45
N VAL A 105 28.00 -31.18 -2.69
CA VAL A 105 28.44 -30.60 -3.97
C VAL A 105 29.93 -30.86 -4.21
N SER A 106 30.74 -30.86 -3.15
CA SER A 106 32.19 -31.10 -3.23
C SER A 106 32.57 -32.58 -3.24
N SER A 107 31.61 -33.49 -3.07
CA SER A 107 31.84 -34.94 -3.07
C SER A 107 32.11 -35.46 -4.48
N ALA A 108 33.22 -36.18 -4.65
CA ALA A 108 33.54 -36.88 -5.89
C ALA A 108 32.87 -38.26 -6.00
N SER A 109 32.41 -38.84 -4.87
CA SER A 109 31.80 -40.16 -4.81
C SER A 109 30.28 -40.07 -4.91
N LYS A 110 29.70 -40.81 -5.87
CA LYS A 110 28.24 -40.89 -6.02
C LYS A 110 27.56 -41.43 -4.76
N ALA A 111 28.14 -42.44 -4.11
CA ALA A 111 27.58 -43.04 -2.89
C ALA A 111 27.60 -42.05 -1.71
N GLU A 112 28.69 -41.28 -1.56
CA GLU A 112 28.79 -40.24 -0.53
C GLU A 112 27.82 -39.09 -0.80
N ARG A 113 27.64 -38.71 -2.08
CA ARG A 113 26.67 -37.69 -2.49
C ARG A 113 25.24 -38.10 -2.12
N GLU A 114 24.86 -39.36 -2.33
CA GLU A 114 23.53 -39.87 -1.97
C GLU A 114 23.29 -39.88 -0.44
N ASP A 115 24.30 -40.22 0.38
CA ASP A 115 24.20 -40.15 1.84
C ASP A 115 24.06 -38.71 2.35
N LEU A 116 24.88 -37.80 1.81
CA LEU A 116 24.82 -36.38 2.15
C LEU A 116 23.49 -35.75 1.74
N LEU A 117 22.92 -36.15 0.60
CA LEU A 117 21.61 -35.68 0.16
C LEU A 117 20.50 -36.06 1.16
N LYS A 118 20.54 -37.26 1.75
CA LYS A 118 19.60 -37.66 2.81
C LYS A 118 19.74 -36.78 4.04
N LYS A 119 20.98 -36.43 4.43
CA LYS A 119 21.25 -35.53 5.56
C LYS A 119 20.74 -34.12 5.28
N VAL A 120 20.98 -33.57 4.09
CA VAL A 120 20.47 -32.25 3.70
C VAL A 120 18.94 -32.20 3.75
N ARG A 121 18.27 -33.26 3.30
CA ARG A 121 16.80 -33.36 3.38
C ARG A 121 16.30 -33.40 4.82
N LEU A 122 17.00 -34.10 5.71
CA LEU A 122 16.66 -34.13 7.14
C LEU A 122 16.85 -32.75 7.77
N ASP A 123 17.94 -32.05 7.44
CA ASP A 123 18.19 -30.69 7.90
C ASP A 123 17.08 -29.74 7.46
N LEU A 124 16.67 -29.78 6.19
CA LEU A 124 15.54 -29.00 5.67
C LEU A 124 14.25 -29.30 6.42
N LYS A 125 13.94 -30.57 6.66
CA LYS A 125 12.76 -30.97 7.41
C LYS A 125 12.76 -30.37 8.82
N GLY A 126 13.90 -30.42 9.50
CA GLY A 126 14.06 -29.79 10.82
C GLY A 126 13.87 -28.27 10.78
N ARG A 127 14.34 -27.59 9.72
CA ARG A 127 14.12 -26.15 9.52
C ARG A 127 12.67 -25.80 9.23
N ILE A 128 11.96 -26.61 8.44
CA ILE A 128 10.51 -26.47 8.23
C ILE A 128 9.78 -26.58 9.58
N ASP A 129 10.12 -27.58 10.39
CA ASP A 129 9.53 -27.77 11.72
C ASP A 129 9.78 -26.57 12.64
N GLU A 130 10.99 -26.02 12.64
CA GLU A 130 11.31 -24.81 13.39
C GLU A 130 10.57 -23.58 12.87
N THR A 131 10.52 -23.40 11.56
CA THR A 131 9.83 -22.27 10.92
C THR A 131 8.33 -22.28 11.24
N SER A 132 7.72 -23.47 11.29
CA SER A 132 6.30 -23.62 11.64
C SER A 132 5.96 -23.10 13.04
N LYS A 133 6.94 -23.01 13.97
CA LYS A 133 6.73 -22.49 15.34
C LYS A 133 6.44 -20.99 15.37
N TYR A 134 6.78 -20.26 14.31
CA TYR A 134 6.46 -18.84 14.19
C TYR A 134 5.01 -18.60 13.73
N ILE A 135 4.29 -19.62 13.28
CA ILE A 135 2.88 -19.53 12.87
C ILE A 135 2.01 -19.48 14.12
N ARG A 136 1.60 -18.27 14.51
CA ARG A 136 0.91 -17.94 15.75
C ARG A 136 -0.27 -16.99 15.50
N PRO A 137 -1.42 -17.50 15.03
CA PRO A 137 -2.60 -16.67 14.82
C PRO A 137 -3.06 -15.91 16.08
N GLY A 138 -2.82 -16.45 17.28
CA GLY A 138 -3.08 -15.76 18.56
C GLY A 138 -2.19 -14.53 18.83
N GLU A 139 -1.09 -14.40 18.10
CA GLU A 139 -0.21 -13.22 18.07
C GLU A 139 -0.35 -12.46 16.74
N ASN A 140 -1.48 -12.64 16.04
CA ASN A 140 -1.84 -11.99 14.78
C ASN A 140 -0.94 -12.35 13.59
N THR A 141 -0.28 -13.49 13.60
CA THR A 141 0.44 -13.93 12.40
C THR A 141 -0.53 -14.44 11.32
N MET A 142 -0.03 -14.47 10.09
CA MET A 142 -0.61 -15.28 9.02
C MET A 142 -0.69 -16.75 9.43
N GLU A 143 -1.57 -17.51 8.76
CA GLU A 143 -1.65 -18.96 8.93
C GLU A 143 -0.49 -19.73 8.28
N PHE A 144 0.49 -19.02 7.73
CA PHE A 144 1.69 -19.58 7.13
C PHE A 144 2.91 -18.74 7.45
N ALA A 145 4.09 -19.33 7.25
CA ALA A 145 5.39 -18.67 7.41
C ALA A 145 6.25 -18.88 6.16
N PHE A 146 7.24 -18.00 5.95
CA PHE A 146 8.25 -18.19 4.90
C PHE A 146 9.54 -18.79 5.46
N MET A 147 10.02 -19.82 4.78
CA MET A 147 11.38 -20.33 4.94
C MET A 147 12.21 -19.86 3.75
N PHE A 148 13.09 -18.89 3.99
CA PHE A 148 13.91 -18.25 2.98
C PHE A 148 15.23 -19.01 2.79
N ILE A 149 15.47 -19.46 1.56
CA ILE A 149 16.72 -20.10 1.15
C ILE A 149 17.53 -19.07 0.34
N PRO A 150 18.68 -18.57 0.85
CA PRO A 150 19.48 -17.51 0.21
C PRO A 150 20.31 -18.01 -0.98
N SER A 151 19.80 -18.98 -1.76
CA SER A 151 20.44 -19.50 -2.96
C SER A 151 19.40 -20.08 -3.90
N GLU A 152 19.41 -19.59 -5.13
CA GLU A 152 18.51 -20.06 -6.17
C GLU A 152 18.87 -21.50 -6.59
N SER A 153 20.15 -21.78 -6.83
CA SER A 153 20.64 -23.11 -7.21
C SER A 153 20.32 -24.17 -6.16
N LEU A 154 20.46 -23.82 -4.88
CA LEU A 154 20.12 -24.71 -3.78
C LEU A 154 18.63 -25.02 -3.72
N TYR A 155 17.79 -24.00 -3.86
CA TYR A 155 16.34 -24.17 -3.93
C TYR A 155 15.97 -25.12 -5.08
N TYR A 156 16.54 -24.92 -6.27
CA TYR A 156 16.32 -25.81 -7.41
C TYR A 156 16.83 -27.22 -7.12
N ASP A 157 18.08 -27.41 -6.69
CA ASP A 157 18.67 -28.73 -6.44
C ASP A 157 17.89 -29.56 -5.40
N LEU A 158 17.32 -28.92 -4.38
CA LEU A 158 16.68 -29.64 -3.27
C LEU A 158 15.21 -29.92 -3.49
N LEU A 159 14.52 -29.02 -4.20
CA LEU A 159 13.06 -29.06 -4.33
C LEU A 159 12.62 -29.42 -5.74
N ILE A 160 13.43 -29.14 -6.75
CA ILE A 160 13.10 -29.30 -8.17
C ILE A 160 14.04 -30.32 -8.85
N GLY A 161 15.27 -30.46 -8.35
CA GLY A 161 16.33 -31.31 -8.87
C GLY A 161 16.27 -32.74 -8.34
N ASP A 162 15.47 -33.57 -9.01
CA ASP A 162 15.84 -34.94 -9.42
C ASP A 162 14.69 -35.46 -10.30
N VAL A 163 14.73 -35.07 -11.57
CA VAL A 163 13.95 -35.70 -12.63
C VAL A 163 14.53 -37.11 -12.84
N GLY A 164 14.23 -38.03 -11.93
CA GLY A 164 14.60 -39.44 -12.10
C GLY A 164 14.81 -40.28 -10.84
N THR A 165 14.97 -39.70 -9.64
CA THR A 165 15.20 -40.50 -8.41
C THR A 165 14.31 -40.09 -7.23
N GLY A 166 13.02 -40.39 -7.35
CA GLY A 166 12.19 -40.78 -6.20
C GLY A 166 11.30 -39.70 -5.59
N SER A 167 10.12 -40.14 -5.17
CA SER A 167 8.99 -39.42 -4.55
C SER A 167 9.34 -38.41 -3.43
N SER A 168 10.53 -38.50 -2.84
CA SER A 168 10.89 -37.84 -1.58
C SER A 168 11.07 -36.31 -1.62
N ALA A 169 11.40 -35.70 -2.75
CA ALA A 169 11.49 -34.22 -2.84
C ALA A 169 10.10 -33.58 -2.87
N ARG A 170 9.17 -34.20 -3.60
CA ARG A 170 7.76 -33.80 -3.64
C ARG A 170 7.13 -33.98 -2.26
N ASP A 171 7.46 -35.07 -1.57
CA ASP A 171 7.01 -35.31 -0.19
C ASP A 171 7.44 -34.19 0.77
N LEU A 172 8.64 -33.61 0.60
CA LEU A 172 9.13 -32.53 1.47
C LEU A 172 8.40 -31.21 1.22
N ILE A 173 8.14 -30.86 -0.05
CA ILE A 173 7.35 -29.66 -0.40
C ILE A 173 5.93 -29.82 0.12
N GLU A 174 5.33 -30.99 -0.07
CA GLU A 174 3.98 -31.29 0.39
C GLU A 174 3.90 -31.24 1.92
N TYR A 175 4.88 -31.82 2.60
CA TYR A 175 5.02 -31.72 4.05
C TYR A 175 5.12 -30.26 4.53
N ALA A 176 6.00 -29.47 3.92
CA ALA A 176 6.16 -28.06 4.27
C ALA A 176 4.84 -27.29 4.09
N PHE A 177 4.21 -27.43 2.93
CA PHE A 177 3.05 -26.64 2.58
C PHE A 177 1.76 -27.11 3.27
N ARG A 178 1.44 -28.40 3.19
CA ARG A 178 0.16 -28.95 3.68
C ARG A 178 0.17 -29.21 5.18
N GLU A 179 1.23 -29.85 5.70
CA GLU A 179 1.26 -30.26 7.10
C GLU A 179 1.77 -29.13 8.01
N LYS A 180 2.78 -28.38 7.55
CA LYS A 180 3.47 -27.38 8.37
C LYS A 180 3.10 -25.94 8.05
N LYS A 181 2.36 -25.70 6.96
CA LYS A 181 2.00 -24.37 6.47
C LYS A 181 3.23 -23.45 6.31
N VAL A 182 4.36 -24.01 5.91
CA VAL A 182 5.60 -23.31 5.59
C VAL A 182 5.75 -23.27 4.08
N ILE A 183 5.91 -22.07 3.54
CA ILE A 183 6.18 -21.87 2.12
C ILE A 183 7.68 -21.61 1.99
N ILE A 184 8.36 -22.52 1.29
CA ILE A 184 9.79 -22.40 1.03
C ILE A 184 9.98 -21.45 -0.17
N VAL A 185 10.87 -20.48 -0.03
CA VAL A 185 11.10 -19.46 -1.04
C VAL A 185 12.59 -19.26 -1.31
N SER A 186 12.93 -19.15 -2.60
CA SER A 186 14.20 -18.63 -3.11
C SER A 186 14.17 -17.10 -3.19
N PRO A 187 15.29 -16.41 -3.47
CA PRO A 187 15.28 -14.96 -3.68
C PRO A 187 14.27 -14.52 -4.73
N THR A 188 14.21 -15.18 -5.88
CA THR A 188 13.32 -14.81 -6.97
C THR A 188 11.85 -14.97 -6.59
N SER A 189 11.50 -16.13 -6.03
CA SER A 189 10.12 -16.40 -5.61
C SER A 189 9.68 -15.52 -4.43
N PHE A 190 10.59 -15.24 -3.49
CA PHE A 190 10.33 -14.35 -2.37
C PHE A 190 10.03 -12.92 -2.85
N MET A 191 10.81 -12.39 -3.79
CA MET A 191 10.54 -11.08 -4.39
C MET A 191 9.15 -11.02 -5.04
N ALA A 192 8.76 -12.06 -5.78
CA ALA A 192 7.44 -12.13 -6.40
C ALA A 192 6.30 -12.10 -5.36
N TYR A 193 6.44 -12.85 -4.27
CA TYR A 193 5.46 -12.82 -3.16
C TYR A 193 5.41 -11.46 -2.47
N LEU A 194 6.56 -10.84 -2.21
CA LEU A 194 6.61 -9.50 -1.62
C LEU A 194 5.96 -8.44 -2.50
N GLN A 195 6.05 -8.58 -3.84
CA GLN A 195 5.38 -7.69 -4.77
C GLN A 195 3.86 -7.83 -4.70
N THR A 196 3.33 -9.05 -4.55
CA THR A 196 1.91 -9.27 -4.28
C THR A 196 1.49 -8.65 -2.94
N VAL A 197 2.30 -8.81 -1.90
CA VAL A 197 2.09 -8.16 -0.59
C VAL A 197 2.03 -6.63 -0.72
N LEU A 198 2.96 -6.02 -1.46
CA LEU A 198 2.97 -4.58 -1.72
C LEU A 198 1.70 -4.11 -2.42
N GLN A 199 1.18 -4.87 -3.37
CA GLN A 199 -0.06 -4.54 -4.07
C GLN A 199 -1.26 -4.56 -3.12
N GLY A 200 -1.31 -5.52 -2.19
CA GLY A 200 -2.29 -5.54 -1.09
C GLY A 200 -2.19 -4.29 -0.22
N LEU A 201 -0.99 -3.98 0.28
CA LEU A 201 -0.73 -2.82 1.14
C LEU A 201 -1.10 -1.48 0.47
N ARG A 202 -0.82 -1.32 -0.84
CA ARG A 202 -1.24 -0.14 -1.61
C ARG A 202 -2.75 -0.03 -1.72
N SER A 203 -3.45 -1.15 -1.90
CA SER A 203 -4.90 -1.17 -2.02
C SER A 203 -5.57 -0.69 -0.73
N LEU A 204 -5.03 -1.03 0.43
CA LEU A 204 -5.50 -0.50 1.72
C LEU A 204 -5.28 1.01 1.86
N GLN A 205 -4.11 1.52 1.49
CA GLN A 205 -3.84 2.96 1.58
C GLN A 205 -4.82 3.76 0.74
N ILE A 206 -5.19 3.24 -0.43
CA ILE A 206 -6.22 3.83 -1.29
C ILE A 206 -7.59 3.78 -0.61
N GLU A 207 -7.97 2.67 0.03
CA GLU A 207 -9.23 2.54 0.76
C GLU A 207 -9.32 3.56 1.93
N GLU A 208 -8.26 3.71 2.71
CA GLU A 208 -8.18 4.67 3.81
C GLU A 208 -8.32 6.12 3.31
N GLN A 209 -7.58 6.48 2.25
CA GLN A 209 -7.70 7.80 1.63
C GLN A 209 -9.09 8.06 1.05
N ALA A 210 -9.75 7.04 0.48
CA ALA A 210 -11.11 7.18 -0.03
C ALA A 210 -12.12 7.48 1.09
N LYS A 211 -11.98 6.86 2.26
CA LYS A 211 -12.81 7.17 3.44
C LYS A 211 -12.61 8.63 3.89
N ASP A 212 -11.37 9.09 3.91
CA ASP A 212 -11.06 10.48 4.24
C ASP A 212 -11.67 11.46 3.24
N ILE A 213 -11.57 11.16 1.94
CA ILE A 213 -12.20 11.97 0.88
C ILE A 213 -13.72 12.06 1.11
N GLN A 214 -14.40 10.94 1.36
CA GLN A 214 -15.84 10.93 1.63
C GLN A 214 -16.21 11.82 2.83
N LEU A 215 -15.43 11.75 3.92
CA LEU A 215 -15.64 12.59 5.10
C LEU A 215 -15.48 14.09 4.77
N GLN A 216 -14.47 14.45 3.98
CA GLN A 216 -14.23 15.85 3.60
C GLN A 216 -15.29 16.36 2.62
N VAL A 217 -15.72 15.56 1.65
CA VAL A 217 -16.83 15.90 0.75
C VAL A 217 -18.13 16.11 1.54
N GLY A 218 -18.40 15.26 2.54
CA GLY A 218 -19.55 15.46 3.44
C GLY A 218 -19.48 16.76 4.25
N LYS A 219 -18.28 17.17 4.70
CA LYS A 219 -18.08 18.49 5.34
C LYS A 219 -18.31 19.63 4.36
N LEU A 220 -17.79 19.54 3.14
CA LEU A 220 -17.97 20.53 2.10
C LEU A 220 -19.45 20.72 1.75
N GLY A 221 -20.21 19.64 1.62
CA GLY A 221 -21.66 19.70 1.39
C GLY A 221 -22.41 20.49 2.48
N ARG A 222 -22.03 20.31 3.76
CA ARG A 222 -22.60 21.10 4.86
C ARG A 222 -22.25 22.59 4.76
N HIS A 223 -21.01 22.92 4.37
CA HIS A 223 -20.61 24.31 4.19
C HIS A 223 -21.38 24.98 3.04
N ILE A 224 -21.56 24.27 1.91
CA ILE A 224 -22.33 24.78 0.77
C ILE A 224 -23.79 25.02 1.17
N ALA A 225 -24.43 24.06 1.87
CA ALA A 225 -25.80 24.24 2.36
C ALA A 225 -25.94 25.42 3.34
N SER A 226 -24.97 25.63 4.22
CA SER A 226 -24.97 26.80 5.11
C SER A 226 -24.81 28.10 4.34
N PHE A 227 -23.96 28.12 3.31
CA PHE A 227 -23.74 29.28 2.46
C PHE A 227 -25.00 29.63 1.66
N ASP A 228 -25.66 28.62 1.09
CA ASP A 228 -26.95 28.79 0.42
C ASP A 228 -28.01 29.39 1.36
N SER A 229 -28.10 28.91 2.60
CA SER A 229 -29.00 29.51 3.61
C SER A 229 -28.69 30.99 3.89
N PHE A 230 -27.42 31.38 3.90
CA PHE A 230 -27.05 32.80 4.03
C PHE A 230 -27.45 33.61 2.80
N MET A 231 -27.25 33.07 1.60
CA MET A 231 -27.67 33.73 0.35
C MET A 231 -29.18 33.90 0.26
N GLN A 232 -29.97 32.89 0.67
CA GLN A 232 -31.42 32.99 0.75
C GLN A 232 -31.87 34.09 1.73
N LYS A 233 -31.25 34.16 2.91
CA LYS A 233 -31.53 35.23 3.89
C LYS A 233 -31.17 36.61 3.33
N LEU A 234 -30.03 36.72 2.65
CA LEU A 234 -29.60 37.95 2.01
C LEU A 234 -30.58 38.38 0.91
N GLY A 235 -31.04 37.46 0.07
CA GLY A 235 -32.07 37.71 -0.94
C GLY A 235 -33.37 38.26 -0.36
N LYS A 236 -33.85 37.71 0.77
CA LYS A 236 -35.03 38.22 1.49
C LYS A 236 -34.83 39.64 2.01
N SER A 237 -33.66 39.93 2.60
CA SER A 237 -33.33 41.28 3.08
C SER A 237 -33.25 42.28 1.93
N LEU A 238 -32.63 41.91 0.80
CA LEU A 238 -32.57 42.75 -0.39
C LEU A 238 -33.95 43.05 -0.96
N SER A 239 -34.83 42.03 -1.05
CA SER A 239 -36.22 42.20 -1.47
C SER A 239 -36.98 43.20 -0.58
N THR A 240 -36.74 43.15 0.73
CA THR A 240 -37.32 44.10 1.70
C THR A 240 -36.82 45.53 1.47
N THR A 241 -35.51 45.71 1.27
CA THR A 241 -34.92 47.02 0.97
C THR A 241 -35.45 47.60 -0.35
N VAL A 242 -35.55 46.78 -1.39
CA VAL A 242 -36.16 47.16 -2.68
C VAL A 242 -37.61 47.62 -2.51
N ASN A 243 -38.38 46.97 -1.65
CA ASN A 243 -39.75 47.38 -1.36
C ASN A 243 -39.83 48.74 -0.69
N HIS A 244 -38.98 49.02 0.29
CA HIS A 244 -38.92 50.32 0.93
C HIS A 244 -38.50 51.41 -0.05
N TYR A 245 -37.50 51.15 -0.89
CA TYR A 245 -37.06 52.06 -1.94
C TYR A 245 -38.20 52.41 -2.91
N ASN A 246 -38.85 51.39 -3.47
CA ASN A 246 -39.96 51.54 -4.41
C ASN A 246 -41.18 52.25 -3.78
N ALA A 247 -41.48 51.97 -2.51
CA ALA A 247 -42.56 52.64 -1.79
C ALA A 247 -42.26 54.12 -1.57
N ALA A 248 -41.04 54.46 -1.14
CA ALA A 248 -40.63 55.85 -0.93
C ALA A 248 -40.71 56.68 -2.23
N HIS A 249 -40.26 56.12 -3.36
CA HIS A 249 -40.38 56.78 -4.67
C HIS A 249 -41.84 57.00 -5.09
N LYS A 250 -42.73 56.04 -4.82
CA LYS A 250 -44.16 56.19 -5.10
C LYS A 250 -44.81 57.27 -4.23
N GLU A 251 -44.49 57.34 -2.95
CA GLU A 251 -44.98 58.41 -2.08
C GLU A 251 -44.46 59.78 -2.51
N LEU A 252 -43.18 59.88 -2.90
CA LEU A 252 -42.63 61.13 -3.45
C LEU A 252 -43.37 61.57 -4.73
N ALA A 253 -43.68 60.64 -5.63
CA ALA A 253 -44.47 60.94 -6.83
C ALA A 253 -45.91 61.39 -6.52
N LYS A 254 -46.52 60.89 -5.43
CA LYS A 254 -47.82 61.39 -4.95
C LYS A 254 -47.71 62.82 -4.43
N VAL A 255 -46.67 63.12 -3.64
CA VAL A 255 -46.40 64.47 -3.15
C VAL A 255 -46.21 65.44 -4.32
N ASP A 256 -45.41 65.09 -5.34
CA ASP A 256 -45.28 65.90 -6.56
C ASP A 256 -46.63 66.10 -7.26
N THR A 257 -47.47 65.05 -7.31
CA THR A 257 -48.83 65.14 -7.89
C THR A 257 -49.72 66.10 -7.10
N ASP A 258 -49.61 66.15 -5.78
CA ASP A 258 -50.41 67.05 -4.95
C ASP A 258 -49.88 68.50 -5.04
N VAL A 259 -48.56 68.69 -5.07
CA VAL A 259 -47.92 70.01 -5.28
C VAL A 259 -48.30 70.59 -6.64
N THR A 260 -48.23 69.80 -7.70
CA THR A 260 -48.57 70.23 -9.07
C THR A 260 -50.03 70.64 -9.21
N LYS A 261 -50.97 69.91 -8.58
CA LYS A 261 -52.38 70.29 -8.51
C LYS A 261 -52.61 71.63 -7.82
N ILE A 262 -51.89 71.92 -6.74
CA ILE A 262 -52.03 73.17 -5.98
C ILE A 262 -51.37 74.34 -6.70
N ALA A 263 -50.16 74.12 -7.22
CA ALA A 263 -49.35 75.16 -7.84
C ALA A 263 -49.66 75.39 -9.34
N GLN A 264 -50.51 74.56 -9.95
CA GLN A 264 -50.79 74.55 -11.40
C GLN A 264 -49.52 74.47 -12.25
N THR A 265 -48.58 73.62 -11.83
CA THR A 265 -47.30 73.38 -12.51
C THR A 265 -47.26 71.96 -13.08
N ASP A 266 -46.34 71.72 -14.01
CA ASP A 266 -46.13 70.39 -14.59
C ASP A 266 -45.43 69.44 -13.62
N LYS A 267 -45.70 68.13 -13.76
CA LYS A 267 -45.02 67.08 -12.99
C LYS A 267 -43.52 67.10 -13.22
N SER A 268 -42.78 67.02 -12.11
CA SER A 268 -41.33 67.14 -12.11
C SER A 268 -40.63 65.85 -11.70
N ILE A 269 -41.35 64.90 -11.07
CA ILE A 269 -40.76 63.68 -10.52
C ILE A 269 -41.28 62.43 -11.25
N GLU A 270 -40.37 61.69 -11.88
CA GLU A 270 -40.60 60.32 -12.33
C GLU A 270 -40.05 59.32 -11.29
N PRO A 271 -40.89 58.44 -10.71
CA PRO A 271 -40.42 57.48 -9.72
C PRO A 271 -39.55 56.40 -10.37
N LEU A 272 -38.28 56.32 -9.94
CA LEU A 272 -37.39 55.22 -10.31
C LEU A 272 -37.75 53.97 -9.51
N LEU A 273 -38.14 52.89 -10.19
CA LEU A 273 -38.41 51.60 -9.56
C LEU A 273 -37.32 50.60 -9.92
N ILE A 274 -36.93 49.78 -8.95
CA ILE A 274 -35.95 48.69 -9.13
C ILE A 274 -36.60 47.33 -8.91
N ASP A 275 -36.13 46.33 -9.66
CA ASP A 275 -36.61 44.97 -9.54
C ASP A 275 -36.06 44.28 -8.30
N ARG A 276 -36.87 43.37 -7.74
CA ARG A 276 -36.44 42.52 -6.63
C ARG A 276 -35.49 41.44 -7.15
N PRO A 277 -34.59 40.91 -6.30
CA PRO A 277 -33.83 39.71 -6.66
C PRO A 277 -34.79 38.58 -7.03
N GLN A 278 -34.60 38.01 -8.22
CA GLN A 278 -35.34 36.81 -8.63
C GLN A 278 -34.63 35.58 -8.04
N THR A 279 -35.40 34.75 -7.34
CA THR A 279 -34.98 33.40 -6.97
C THR A 279 -35.58 32.45 -7.99
N ASP A 280 -34.78 31.58 -8.60
CA ASP A 280 -35.18 30.62 -9.66
C ASP A 280 -36.24 29.57 -9.21
N ASP A 281 -36.93 29.78 -8.09
CA ASP A 281 -38.00 28.91 -7.57
C ASP A 281 -39.42 29.33 -8.04
N GLU A 282 -39.54 30.06 -9.16
CA GLU A 282 -40.80 30.27 -9.91
C GLU A 282 -40.71 29.75 -11.35
#